data_AF-A0A4D4MH81-F1
#
_entry.id   AF-A0A4D4MH81-F1
#
_cell.length_a   1.000
_cell.length_b   1.000
_cell.length_c   1.000
_cell.angle_alpha   90.00
_cell.angle_beta   90.00
_cell.angle_gamma   90.00
#
_symmetry.space_group_name_H-M   'P 1'
#
loop_
_entity.id
_entity.type
_entity.pdbx_description
1 polymer ?
#
loop_
_entity_poly.entity_id
_entity_poly.type
_entity_poly.pdbx_seq_one_letter_code
_entity_poly.pdbx_strand_id
1 'polypeptide(L)'
;MVFLVRGKTRRQVIGVLLQTLAPILLAVLAYRTLSRPGYGSIRDDPEAAWSVVLAIPLATAGIFRVIPYGKKLYWHDYLAFRHPRIPFLDLSRDGNRNVPFMAALPGQSPIRGLGIWLAGWPCSLGALGLAFWGTHYMLVTPITSSAQGLFILLAPIGVSVFNRSRKLFLIGRRHLGMVISSPKFLRSGSYVLYLRSFEDDKKRSKLQNQVWPSGGLPHPDGLTGGAIGLVTSSRDEEEHIADAMSPVGRLVAVGAPGEILPFAGAVRMYLPKASWKQPVRQLMEQARLVTLTLGSSPGTIWELSESMRILPPQRLLLILPGVMSKEEYETIREEIERALRVLPESDRNQTWRSEIPPSLPDYPLEKPEANPVIGLIHFSADWEPTFTRTPVTSSPWQNLFTQLTRGLRPAFDQLASHEEKTGRRCG
;
A
#
# COMPACT_ATOMS: atom_id res chain seq x y z
N MET A 1 -9.29 32.07 7.05
CA MET A 1 -8.62 30.75 7.15
C MET A 1 -9.57 29.61 7.59
N VAL A 2 -10.57 29.86 8.45
CA VAL A 2 -11.60 28.86 8.87
C VAL A 2 -12.54 28.41 7.73
N PHE A 3 -12.82 29.26 6.74
CA PHE A 3 -13.72 28.93 5.62
C PHE A 3 -13.13 27.96 4.58
N LEU A 4 -11.81 27.99 4.35
CA LEU A 4 -11.13 27.11 3.39
C LEU A 4 -10.97 25.68 3.93
N VAL A 5 -10.82 25.52 5.26
CA VAL A 5 -10.83 24.22 5.93
C VAL A 5 -12.21 23.58 5.84
N ARG A 6 -13.30 24.35 6.08
CA ARG A 6 -14.70 23.90 5.97
C ARG A 6 -15.11 23.45 4.56
N GLY A 7 -14.56 24.09 3.52
CA GLY A 7 -14.87 23.75 2.12
C GLY A 7 -14.31 22.39 1.67
N LYS A 8 -13.12 22.04 2.16
CA LYS A 8 -12.45 20.77 1.86
C LYS A 8 -13.17 19.59 2.54
N THR A 9 -13.56 19.77 3.80
CA THR A 9 -14.40 18.80 4.54
C THR A 9 -15.76 18.62 3.87
N ARG A 10 -16.43 19.70 3.40
CA ARG A 10 -17.73 19.56 2.71
C ARG A 10 -17.66 18.76 1.41
N ARG A 11 -16.69 19.00 0.53
CA ARG A 11 -16.56 18.22 -0.72
C ARG A 11 -16.18 16.76 -0.46
N GLN A 12 -15.38 16.51 0.57
CA GLN A 12 -14.99 15.15 0.97
C GLN A 12 -16.15 14.40 1.65
N VAL A 13 -16.91 15.08 2.51
CA VAL A 13 -18.13 14.53 3.13
C VAL A 13 -19.19 14.27 2.07
N ILE A 14 -19.37 15.16 1.09
CA ILE A 14 -20.27 14.92 -0.05
C ILE A 14 -19.79 13.73 -0.88
N GLY A 15 -18.48 13.59 -1.13
CA GLY A 15 -17.92 12.43 -1.85
C GLY A 15 -18.13 11.11 -1.12
N VAL A 16 -17.91 11.09 0.20
CA VAL A 16 -18.16 9.93 1.05
C VAL A 16 -19.66 9.62 1.10
N LEU A 17 -20.51 10.64 1.30
CA LEU A 17 -21.96 10.51 1.30
C LEU A 17 -22.47 10.02 -0.05
N LEU A 18 -21.99 10.51 -1.19
CA LEU A 18 -22.40 10.01 -2.49
C LEU A 18 -21.98 8.55 -2.67
N GLN A 19 -20.77 8.20 -2.28
CA GLN A 19 -20.29 6.83 -2.48
C GLN A 19 -20.86 5.83 -1.45
N THR A 20 -21.35 6.26 -0.28
CA THR A 20 -22.02 5.38 0.70
C THR A 20 -23.55 5.41 0.57
N LEU A 21 -24.15 6.60 0.49
CA LEU A 21 -25.60 6.74 0.46
C LEU A 21 -26.16 6.33 -0.88
N ALA A 22 -25.55 6.67 -2.03
CA ALA A 22 -26.12 6.25 -3.32
C ALA A 22 -26.30 4.73 -3.43
N PRO A 23 -25.32 3.88 -3.07
CA PRO A 23 -25.54 2.43 -3.08
C PRO A 23 -26.53 1.94 -2.03
N ILE A 24 -26.57 2.52 -0.83
CA ILE A 24 -27.58 2.18 0.19
C ILE A 24 -28.98 2.58 -0.27
N LEU A 25 -29.13 3.75 -0.88
CA LEU A 25 -30.40 4.27 -1.40
C LEU A 25 -30.88 3.44 -2.58
N LEU A 26 -29.97 3.01 -3.46
CA LEU A 26 -30.26 2.06 -4.54
C LEU A 26 -30.70 0.70 -4.00
N ALA A 27 -30.04 0.18 -2.96
CA ALA A 27 -30.42 -1.07 -2.31
C ALA A 27 -31.78 -0.96 -1.60
N VAL A 28 -32.06 0.15 -0.92
CA VAL A 28 -33.36 0.42 -0.26
C VAL A 28 -34.47 0.65 -1.27
N LEU A 29 -34.20 1.35 -2.38
CA LEU A 29 -35.13 1.52 -3.49
C LEU A 29 -35.46 0.16 -4.12
N ALA A 30 -34.44 -0.65 -4.41
CA ALA A 30 -34.61 -2.02 -4.91
C ALA A 30 -35.43 -2.88 -3.93
N TYR A 31 -35.14 -2.82 -2.63
CA TYR A 31 -35.90 -3.53 -1.61
C TYR A 31 -37.36 -3.06 -1.51
N ARG A 32 -37.60 -1.75 -1.58
CA ARG A 32 -38.95 -1.18 -1.55
C ARG A 32 -39.76 -1.49 -2.79
N THR A 33 -39.14 -1.55 -3.97
CA THR A 33 -39.83 -2.00 -5.19
C THR A 33 -40.27 -3.45 -5.08
N LEU A 34 -39.48 -4.31 -4.45
CA LEU A 34 -39.81 -5.72 -4.21
C LEU A 34 -40.89 -5.93 -3.13
N SER A 35 -40.97 -5.02 -2.16
CA SER A 35 -41.85 -5.16 -0.99
C SER A 35 -43.24 -4.52 -1.19
N ARG A 36 -43.55 -4.00 -2.38
CA ARG A 36 -44.85 -3.39 -2.66
C ARG A 36 -45.93 -4.46 -2.82
N PRO A 37 -47.06 -4.36 -2.09
CA PRO A 37 -48.16 -5.30 -2.24
C PRO A 37 -48.77 -5.15 -3.64
N GLY A 38 -48.68 -6.20 -4.46
CA GLY A 38 -49.11 -6.22 -5.86
C GLY A 38 -48.02 -6.63 -6.85
N TYR A 39 -46.75 -6.63 -6.45
CA TYR A 39 -45.72 -7.36 -7.17
C TYR A 39 -45.86 -8.84 -6.82
N GLY A 40 -46.13 -9.68 -7.83
CA GLY A 40 -46.18 -11.14 -7.66
C GLY A 40 -44.91 -11.67 -7.01
N SER A 41 -44.96 -12.89 -6.48
CA SER A 41 -43.80 -13.51 -5.86
C SER A 41 -42.59 -13.37 -6.79
N ILE A 42 -41.36 -13.26 -6.27
CA ILE A 42 -40.10 -13.16 -7.06
C ILE A 42 -40.00 -14.25 -8.16
N ARG A 43 -40.83 -15.30 -8.06
CA ARG A 43 -41.02 -16.38 -9.03
C ARG A 43 -41.71 -15.98 -10.34
N ASP A 44 -42.52 -14.92 -10.35
CA ASP A 44 -43.45 -14.60 -11.44
C ASP A 44 -42.99 -13.41 -12.32
N ASP A 45 -41.98 -12.64 -11.89
CA ASP A 45 -41.42 -11.52 -12.66
C ASP A 45 -39.87 -11.61 -12.75
N PRO A 46 -39.32 -12.12 -13.87
CA PRO A 46 -37.88 -12.24 -14.05
C PRO A 46 -37.16 -10.89 -14.14
N GLU A 47 -37.81 -9.79 -14.55
CA GLU A 47 -37.18 -8.46 -14.61
C GLU A 47 -36.93 -7.87 -13.22
N ALA A 48 -37.85 -8.12 -12.28
CA ALA A 48 -37.68 -7.74 -10.88
C ALA A 48 -36.45 -8.43 -10.26
N ALA A 49 -36.23 -9.72 -10.55
CA ALA A 49 -35.07 -10.46 -10.07
C ALA A 49 -33.73 -9.89 -10.56
N TRP A 50 -33.67 -9.40 -11.80
CA TRP A 50 -32.45 -8.77 -12.38
C TRP A 50 -32.05 -7.50 -11.63
N SER A 51 -33.02 -6.67 -11.23
CA SER A 51 -32.75 -5.41 -10.52
C SER A 51 -32.09 -5.64 -9.15
N VAL A 52 -32.45 -6.71 -8.45
CA VAL A 52 -31.90 -7.09 -7.13
C VAL A 52 -30.50 -7.65 -7.23
N VAL A 53 -30.31 -8.54 -8.22
CA VAL A 53 -29.03 -9.19 -8.50
C VAL A 53 -27.97 -8.20 -8.94
N LEU A 54 -28.34 -7.06 -9.55
CA LEU A 54 -27.39 -6.01 -9.92
C LEU A 54 -27.23 -4.94 -8.83
N ALA A 55 -28.30 -4.56 -8.13
CA ALA A 55 -28.26 -3.51 -7.11
C ALA A 55 -27.42 -3.90 -5.89
N ILE A 56 -27.53 -5.14 -5.41
CA ILE A 56 -26.80 -5.60 -4.21
C ILE A 56 -25.27 -5.66 -4.47
N PRO A 57 -24.76 -6.25 -5.57
CA PRO A 57 -23.32 -6.24 -5.84
C PRO A 57 -22.77 -4.85 -6.13
N LEU A 58 -23.51 -3.98 -6.83
CA LEU A 58 -23.10 -2.58 -7.02
C LEU A 58 -23.04 -1.84 -5.68
N ALA A 59 -24.00 -2.10 -4.79
CA ALA A 59 -24.01 -1.50 -3.47
C ALA A 59 -22.85 -1.99 -2.60
N THR A 60 -22.59 -3.29 -2.64
CA THR A 60 -21.51 -3.91 -1.90
C THR A 60 -20.15 -3.45 -2.44
N ALA A 61 -19.96 -3.39 -3.77
CA ALA A 61 -18.77 -2.87 -4.42
C ALA A 61 -18.51 -1.38 -4.10
N GLY A 62 -19.57 -0.58 -3.99
CA GLY A 62 -19.51 0.79 -3.48
C GLY A 62 -18.96 0.82 -2.05
N ILE A 63 -19.61 0.11 -1.12
CA ILE A 63 -19.20 0.00 0.29
C ILE A 63 -17.74 -0.45 0.44
N PHE A 64 -17.31 -1.46 -0.35
CA PHE A 64 -15.93 -1.96 -0.38
C PHE A 64 -14.89 -0.89 -0.78
N ARG A 65 -15.27 0.11 -1.57
CA ARG A 65 -14.38 1.21 -1.93
C ARG A 65 -14.45 2.38 -0.96
N VAL A 66 -15.60 2.64 -0.35
CA VAL A 66 -15.73 3.79 0.56
C VAL A 66 -15.08 3.57 1.90
N ILE A 67 -15.21 2.37 2.48
CA ILE A 67 -14.64 2.10 3.82
C ILE A 67 -13.11 2.33 3.82
N PRO A 68 -12.31 1.79 2.87
CA PRO A 68 -10.88 2.09 2.79
C PRO A 68 -10.59 3.58 2.54
N TYR A 69 -11.40 4.25 1.73
CA TYR A 69 -11.24 5.67 1.44
C TYR A 69 -11.49 6.55 2.68
N GLY A 70 -12.56 6.28 3.43
CA GLY A 70 -12.88 6.95 4.68
C GLY A 70 -11.79 6.73 5.75
N LYS A 71 -11.26 5.50 5.88
CA LYS A 71 -10.11 5.22 6.75
C LYS A 71 -8.87 6.01 6.35
N LYS A 72 -8.58 6.14 5.06
CA LYS A 72 -7.45 6.93 4.56
C LYS A 72 -7.64 8.42 4.83
N LEU A 73 -8.86 8.94 4.69
CA LEU A 73 -9.17 10.33 4.99
C LEU A 73 -9.02 10.61 6.50
N TYR A 74 -9.60 9.75 7.34
CA TYR A 74 -9.44 9.82 8.79
C TYR A 74 -7.96 9.78 9.22
N TRP A 75 -7.17 8.89 8.62
CA TRP A 75 -5.73 8.80 8.85
C TRP A 75 -5.00 10.11 8.55
N HIS A 76 -5.38 10.78 7.45
CA HIS A 76 -4.81 12.07 7.08
C HIS A 76 -5.20 13.19 8.03
N ASP A 77 -6.45 13.24 8.47
CA ASP A 77 -6.96 14.31 9.32
C ASP A 77 -6.48 14.18 10.77
N TYR A 78 -6.24 12.95 11.24
CA TYR A 78 -5.75 12.70 12.59
C TYR A 78 -4.28 13.10 12.78
N LEU A 79 -3.46 13.00 11.73
CA LEU A 79 -2.04 13.33 11.79
C LEU A 79 -1.81 14.81 11.49
N ALA A 80 -1.87 15.60 12.56
CA ALA A 80 -1.67 17.04 12.54
C ALA A 80 -0.19 17.44 12.40
N PHE A 81 0.40 17.22 11.22
CA PHE A 81 1.62 17.96 10.89
C PHE A 81 1.25 19.44 10.78
N ARG A 82 1.71 20.27 11.73
CA ARG A 82 1.30 21.68 11.90
C ARG A 82 1.60 22.57 10.69
N HIS A 83 2.44 22.11 9.77
CA HIS A 83 2.86 22.91 8.64
C HIS A 83 2.25 22.45 7.30
N PRO A 84 2.02 23.39 6.37
CA PRO A 84 1.49 23.05 5.05
C PRO A 84 2.38 22.04 4.34
N ARG A 85 1.73 21.12 3.59
CA ARG A 85 2.42 20.22 2.67
C ARG A 85 3.17 21.06 1.67
N ILE A 86 4.49 20.99 1.75
CA ILE A 86 5.38 21.56 0.76
C ILE A 86 5.10 20.80 -0.56
N PRO A 87 5.00 21.49 -1.70
CA PRO A 87 4.94 20.81 -3.00
C PRO A 87 6.07 19.79 -3.08
N PHE A 88 5.70 18.54 -3.38
CA PHE A 88 6.63 17.43 -3.48
C PHE A 88 7.73 17.67 -4.53
N LEU A 89 7.39 18.44 -5.56
CA LEU A 89 8.29 18.80 -6.65
C LEU A 89 8.74 20.24 -6.54
N ASP A 90 10.01 20.46 -6.86
CA ASP A 90 10.58 21.79 -7.07
C ASP A 90 10.78 22.05 -8.57
N LEU A 91 9.75 22.59 -9.21
CA LEU A 91 9.79 22.96 -10.62
C LEU A 91 10.49 24.32 -10.85
N SER A 92 10.79 25.07 -9.78
CA SER A 92 11.42 26.40 -9.88
C SER A 92 12.93 26.32 -10.09
N ARG A 93 13.54 25.20 -9.71
CA ARG A 93 14.99 24.96 -9.86
C ARG A 93 15.44 24.66 -11.29
N ASP A 94 14.52 24.41 -12.23
CA ASP A 94 14.88 24.10 -13.60
C ASP A 94 14.85 25.37 -14.48
N GLY A 95 15.98 26.08 -14.51
CA GLY A 95 16.20 27.17 -15.47
C GLY A 95 16.35 26.68 -16.92
N ASN A 96 16.43 25.36 -17.13
CA ASN A 96 16.61 24.72 -18.43
C ASN A 96 15.34 23.94 -18.81
N ARG A 97 14.46 24.56 -19.61
CA ARG A 97 13.15 24.00 -20.03
C ARG A 97 13.23 22.69 -20.84
N ASN A 98 14.43 22.21 -21.16
CA ASN A 98 14.66 21.11 -22.09
C ASN A 98 14.80 19.73 -21.42
N VAL A 99 14.86 19.63 -20.08
CA VAL A 99 14.90 18.33 -19.40
C VAL A 99 13.48 17.91 -19.01
N PRO A 100 12.94 16.79 -19.53
CA PRO A 100 11.62 16.34 -19.13
C PRO A 100 11.63 15.95 -17.64
N PHE A 101 10.72 16.53 -16.87
CA PHE A 101 10.52 16.22 -15.44
C PHE A 101 10.13 14.74 -15.23
N MET A 102 9.24 14.24 -16.08
CA MET A 102 8.79 12.85 -16.06
C MET A 102 9.63 12.01 -17.02
N ALA A 103 10.07 10.84 -16.58
CA ALA A 103 10.58 9.80 -17.45
C ALA A 103 9.46 8.79 -17.76
N ALA A 104 9.63 8.05 -18.84
CA ALA A 104 8.83 6.86 -19.12
C ALA A 104 9.79 5.68 -19.29
N LEU A 105 9.47 4.55 -18.65
CA LEU A 105 10.22 3.32 -18.89
C LEU A 105 9.83 2.69 -20.25
N PRO A 106 10.69 1.83 -20.85
CA PRO A 106 10.41 1.23 -22.15
C PRO A 106 9.08 0.47 -22.25
N GLY A 107 8.65 -0.16 -21.15
CA GLY A 107 7.36 -0.87 -21.09
C GLY A 107 6.18 0.01 -20.70
N GLN A 108 6.41 1.29 -20.41
CA GLN A 108 5.38 2.18 -19.90
C GLN A 108 4.60 2.86 -21.02
N SER A 109 3.28 2.86 -20.92
CA SER A 109 2.40 3.60 -21.83
C SER A 109 1.16 4.05 -21.06
N PRO A 110 0.99 5.35 -20.78
CA PRO A 110 -0.16 5.85 -20.04
C PRO A 110 -1.50 5.51 -20.72
N ILE A 111 -1.55 5.53 -22.06
CA ILE A 111 -2.76 5.19 -22.83
C ILE A 111 -3.09 3.70 -22.65
N ARG A 112 -2.11 2.81 -22.80
CA ARG A 112 -2.33 1.37 -22.53
C ARG A 112 -2.70 1.13 -21.07
N GLY A 113 -2.05 1.83 -20.15
CA GLY A 113 -2.34 1.74 -18.72
C GLY A 113 -3.77 2.13 -18.40
N LEU A 114 -4.24 3.25 -18.94
CA LEU A 114 -5.61 3.72 -18.80
C LEU A 114 -6.60 2.74 -19.46
N GLY A 115 -6.30 2.26 -20.67
CA GLY A 115 -7.14 1.27 -21.36
C GLY A 115 -7.28 -0.03 -20.57
N ILE A 116 -6.18 -0.60 -20.07
CA ILE A 116 -6.17 -1.82 -19.24
C ILE A 116 -6.94 -1.56 -17.93
N TRP A 117 -6.73 -0.41 -17.30
CA TRP A 117 -7.42 -0.04 -16.07
C TRP A 117 -8.93 0.12 -16.28
N LEU A 118 -9.36 0.77 -17.37
CA LEU A 118 -10.77 0.91 -17.73
C LEU A 118 -11.40 -0.42 -18.08
N ALA A 119 -10.70 -1.29 -18.83
CA ALA A 119 -11.18 -2.62 -19.19
C ALA A 119 -11.36 -3.55 -17.98
N GLY A 120 -10.59 -3.34 -16.91
CA GLY A 120 -10.75 -4.09 -15.66
C GLY A 120 -12.13 -3.92 -15.02
N TRP A 121 -12.80 -2.78 -15.22
CA TRP A 121 -14.10 -2.47 -14.62
C TRP A 121 -15.26 -3.35 -15.08
N PRO A 122 -15.60 -3.43 -16.39
CA PRO A 122 -16.68 -4.29 -16.84
C PRO A 122 -16.40 -5.77 -16.54
N CYS A 123 -15.15 -6.22 -16.67
CA CYS A 123 -14.75 -7.58 -16.30
C CYS A 123 -15.00 -7.87 -14.81
N SER A 124 -14.63 -6.94 -13.93
CA SER A 124 -14.80 -7.07 -12.48
C SER A 124 -16.28 -7.08 -12.08
N LEU A 125 -17.08 -6.19 -12.66
CA LEU A 125 -18.52 -6.11 -12.37
C LEU A 125 -19.27 -7.34 -12.87
N GLY A 126 -19.00 -7.79 -14.09
CA GLY A 126 -19.60 -9.02 -14.63
C GLY A 126 -19.21 -10.26 -13.83
N ALA A 127 -17.95 -10.35 -13.41
CA ALA A 127 -17.45 -11.44 -12.59
C ALA A 127 -18.09 -11.48 -11.19
N LEU A 128 -18.28 -10.32 -10.55
CA LEU A 128 -19.01 -10.21 -9.29
C LEU A 128 -20.47 -10.63 -9.44
N GLY A 129 -21.14 -10.20 -10.51
CA GLY A 129 -22.51 -10.60 -10.82
C GLY A 129 -22.64 -12.11 -11.00
N LEU A 130 -21.71 -12.72 -11.75
CA LEU A 130 -21.66 -14.17 -11.97
C LEU A 130 -21.41 -14.94 -10.67
N ALA A 131 -20.47 -14.47 -9.85
CA ALA A 131 -20.15 -15.07 -8.56
C ALA A 131 -21.36 -15.04 -7.62
N PHE A 132 -22.00 -13.86 -7.49
CA PHE A 132 -23.16 -13.66 -6.64
C PHE A 132 -24.36 -14.49 -7.11
N TRP A 133 -24.63 -14.53 -8.41
CA TRP A 133 -25.69 -15.33 -9.00
C TRP A 133 -25.49 -16.82 -8.70
N GLY A 134 -24.30 -17.35 -8.96
CA GLY A 134 -23.99 -18.76 -8.71
C GLY A 134 -24.13 -19.12 -7.22
N THR A 135 -23.65 -18.26 -6.31
CA THR A 135 -23.80 -18.47 -4.87
C THR A 135 -25.26 -18.38 -4.40
N HIS A 136 -26.02 -17.41 -4.89
CA HIS A 136 -27.44 -17.30 -4.57
C HIS A 136 -28.21 -18.55 -5.04
N TYR A 137 -27.93 -19.00 -6.27
CA TYR A 137 -28.54 -20.21 -6.82
C TYR A 137 -28.25 -21.44 -5.97
N MET A 138 -27.00 -21.64 -5.54
CA MET A 138 -26.59 -22.71 -4.62
C MET A 138 -27.37 -22.69 -3.29
N LEU A 139 -27.68 -21.52 -2.76
CA LEU A 139 -28.29 -21.36 -1.44
C LEU A 139 -29.82 -21.52 -1.46
N VAL A 140 -30.47 -21.16 -2.57
CA VAL A 140 -31.93 -21.04 -2.63
C VAL A 140 -32.59 -22.17 -3.43
N THR A 141 -31.86 -22.83 -4.34
CA THR A 141 -32.44 -23.86 -5.21
C THR A 141 -31.96 -25.26 -4.87
N PRO A 142 -32.86 -26.22 -4.58
CA PRO A 142 -32.47 -27.61 -4.41
C PRO A 142 -32.01 -28.19 -5.75
N ILE A 143 -30.89 -28.90 -5.73
CA ILE A 143 -30.27 -29.48 -6.92
C ILE A 143 -31.07 -30.73 -7.31
N THR A 144 -31.83 -30.63 -8.39
CA THR A 144 -32.72 -31.69 -8.89
C THR A 144 -32.31 -32.24 -10.25
N SER A 145 -31.40 -31.56 -10.97
CA SER A 145 -30.88 -32.04 -12.26
C SER A 145 -29.40 -31.70 -12.47
N SER A 146 -28.75 -32.43 -13.36
CA SER A 146 -27.35 -32.20 -13.76
C SER A 146 -27.15 -30.83 -14.41
N ALA A 147 -28.14 -30.31 -15.14
CA ALA A 147 -28.11 -28.97 -15.71
C ALA A 147 -28.03 -27.88 -14.63
N GLN A 148 -28.68 -28.08 -13.48
CA GLN A 148 -28.59 -27.17 -12.34
C GLN A 148 -27.20 -27.20 -11.67
N GLY A 149 -26.55 -28.38 -11.71
CA GLY A 149 -25.14 -28.53 -11.31
C GLY A 149 -24.16 -27.68 -12.13
N LEU A 150 -24.51 -27.31 -13.37
CA LEU A 150 -23.68 -26.44 -14.20
C LEU A 150 -23.67 -24.98 -13.68
N PHE A 151 -24.79 -24.49 -13.11
CA PHE A 151 -24.88 -23.13 -12.57
C PHE A 151 -24.04 -22.94 -11.30
N ILE A 152 -23.85 -24.02 -10.54
CA ILE A 152 -22.96 -24.08 -9.37
C ILE A 152 -21.51 -23.78 -9.79
N LEU A 153 -21.09 -24.17 -10.99
CA LEU A 153 -19.75 -23.90 -11.52
C LEU A 153 -19.56 -22.43 -11.92
N LEU A 154 -20.61 -21.64 -12.09
CA LEU A 154 -20.51 -20.22 -12.42
C LEU A 154 -19.93 -19.39 -11.26
N ALA A 155 -20.18 -19.79 -10.01
CA ALA A 155 -19.65 -19.11 -8.84
C ALA A 155 -18.09 -19.09 -8.81
N PRO A 156 -17.40 -20.24 -8.87
CA PRO A 156 -15.93 -20.26 -8.93
C PRO A 156 -15.36 -19.63 -10.21
N ILE A 157 -16.06 -19.75 -11.35
CA ILE A 157 -15.67 -19.04 -12.58
C ILE A 157 -15.71 -17.53 -12.36
N GLY A 158 -16.79 -16.99 -11.78
CA GLY A 158 -16.92 -15.59 -11.44
C GLY A 158 -15.80 -15.11 -10.51
N VAL A 159 -15.49 -15.86 -9.45
CA VAL A 159 -14.37 -15.55 -8.54
C VAL A 159 -13.02 -15.54 -9.29
N SER A 160 -12.78 -16.51 -10.17
CA SER A 160 -11.55 -16.59 -10.97
C SER A 160 -11.40 -15.40 -11.91
N VAL A 161 -12.45 -15.06 -12.67
CA VAL A 161 -12.45 -13.89 -13.57
C VAL A 161 -12.27 -12.59 -12.77
N PHE A 162 -12.89 -12.49 -11.60
CA PHE A 162 -12.71 -11.33 -10.72
C PHE A 162 -11.24 -11.19 -10.28
N ASN A 163 -10.60 -12.28 -9.84
CA ASN A 163 -9.18 -12.27 -9.48
C ASN A 163 -8.28 -11.89 -10.66
N ARG A 164 -8.59 -12.34 -11.88
CA ARG A 164 -7.89 -11.93 -13.11
C ARG A 164 -8.09 -10.44 -13.40
N SER A 165 -9.30 -9.91 -13.21
CA SER A 165 -9.59 -8.48 -13.37
C SER A 165 -8.79 -7.60 -12.38
N ARG A 166 -8.56 -8.07 -11.15
CA ARG A 166 -7.69 -7.40 -10.16
C ARG A 166 -6.25 -7.26 -10.66
N LYS A 167 -5.72 -8.30 -11.33
CA LYS A 167 -4.38 -8.25 -11.94
C LYS A 167 -4.31 -7.24 -13.07
N LEU A 168 -5.36 -7.09 -13.88
CA LEU A 168 -5.44 -6.04 -14.90
C LEU A 168 -5.38 -4.64 -14.25
N PHE A 169 -6.14 -4.39 -13.18
CA PHE A 169 -6.05 -3.11 -12.46
C PHE A 169 -4.65 -2.82 -11.91
N LEU A 170 -3.93 -3.84 -11.43
CA LEU A 170 -2.53 -3.67 -11.01
C LEU A 170 -1.63 -3.31 -12.19
N ILE A 171 -1.67 -4.07 -13.28
CA ILE A 171 -0.88 -3.79 -14.49
C ILE A 171 -1.18 -2.39 -15.03
N GLY A 172 -2.46 -2.02 -15.12
CA GLY A 172 -2.89 -0.68 -15.52
C GLY A 172 -2.27 0.41 -14.64
N ARG A 173 -2.31 0.24 -13.31
CA ARG A 173 -1.67 1.19 -12.37
C ARG A 173 -0.15 1.26 -12.51
N ARG A 174 0.51 0.14 -12.80
CA ARG A 174 1.96 0.12 -13.06
C ARG A 174 2.34 0.91 -14.31
N HIS A 175 1.54 0.82 -15.39
CA HIS A 175 1.71 1.68 -16.56
C HIS A 175 1.45 3.17 -16.27
N LEU A 176 0.60 3.47 -15.28
CA LEU A 176 0.32 4.83 -14.82
C LEU A 176 1.28 5.30 -13.71
N GLY A 177 2.27 4.48 -13.33
CA GLY A 177 3.25 4.79 -12.29
C GLY A 177 4.04 6.05 -12.60
N MET A 178 4.33 6.87 -11.59
CA MET A 178 5.09 8.10 -11.79
C MET A 178 6.59 7.78 -11.75
N VAL A 179 7.33 8.22 -12.76
CA VAL A 179 8.80 8.12 -12.81
C VAL A 179 9.39 9.52 -12.96
N ILE A 180 10.26 9.89 -12.04
CA ILE A 180 11.01 11.14 -12.07
C ILE A 180 12.36 10.88 -12.74
N SER A 181 12.73 11.76 -13.67
CA SER A 181 13.97 11.61 -14.44
C SER A 181 15.23 11.93 -13.64
N SER A 182 15.14 12.76 -12.59
CA SER A 182 16.30 13.17 -11.79
C SER A 182 15.93 13.53 -10.34
N PRO A 183 16.79 13.20 -9.35
CA PRO A 183 16.65 13.64 -7.96
C PRO A 183 16.48 15.15 -7.77
N LYS A 184 17.05 15.98 -8.67
CA LYS A 184 17.03 17.44 -8.56
C LYS A 184 15.63 18.06 -8.48
N PHE A 185 14.63 17.35 -9.00
CA PHE A 185 13.24 17.79 -9.00
C PHE A 185 12.52 17.55 -7.67
N LEU A 186 13.11 16.76 -6.78
CA LEU A 186 12.56 16.55 -5.46
C LEU A 186 12.86 17.74 -4.57
N ARG A 187 11.81 18.26 -3.93
CA ARG A 187 11.99 19.30 -2.93
C ARG A 187 12.42 18.67 -1.60
N SER A 188 13.52 19.14 -1.03
CA SER A 188 14.02 18.64 0.26
C SER A 188 12.95 18.81 1.37
N GLY A 189 12.82 17.82 2.24
CA GLY A 189 11.84 17.79 3.32
C GLY A 189 10.38 17.60 2.87
N SER A 190 10.12 17.21 1.61
CA SER A 190 8.76 17.04 1.07
C SER A 190 8.36 15.58 0.79
N TYR A 191 9.30 14.64 0.90
CA TYR A 191 9.10 13.26 0.48
C TYR A 191 9.60 12.25 1.52
N VAL A 192 9.10 11.02 1.38
CA VAL A 192 9.58 9.86 2.14
C VAL A 192 10.41 8.99 1.20
N LEU A 193 11.68 8.76 1.54
CA LEU A 193 12.53 7.85 0.78
C LEU A 193 12.27 6.42 1.25
N TYR A 194 12.01 5.51 0.30
CA TYR A 194 11.80 4.10 0.55
C TYR A 194 12.97 3.28 0.01
N LEU A 195 13.69 2.62 0.93
CA LEU A 195 14.85 1.78 0.67
C LEU A 195 14.51 0.31 0.91
N ARG A 196 14.99 -0.57 0.04
CA ARG A 196 14.74 -2.02 0.11
C ARG A 196 15.59 -2.79 -0.90
N SER A 197 15.78 -4.07 -0.62
CA SER A 197 16.37 -5.03 -1.54
C SER A 197 15.50 -5.26 -2.78
N PHE A 198 16.08 -5.11 -3.97
CA PHE A 198 15.41 -5.40 -5.24
C PHE A 198 15.10 -6.89 -5.43
N GLU A 199 15.89 -7.77 -4.81
CA GLU A 199 15.68 -9.22 -4.90
C GLU A 199 14.47 -9.64 -4.06
N ASP A 200 14.34 -9.07 -2.86
CA ASP A 200 13.25 -9.37 -1.95
C ASP A 200 11.92 -8.76 -2.43
N ASP A 201 11.96 -7.64 -3.15
CA ASP A 201 10.79 -7.14 -3.91
C ASP A 201 10.24 -8.16 -4.90
N LYS A 202 11.11 -8.82 -5.67
CA LYS A 202 10.69 -9.84 -6.64
C LYS A 202 10.10 -11.05 -5.94
N LYS A 203 10.69 -11.49 -4.82
CA LYS A 203 10.16 -12.59 -4.00
C LYS A 203 8.80 -12.23 -3.42
N ARG A 204 8.65 -11.05 -2.80
CA ARG A 204 7.39 -10.57 -2.22
C ARG A 204 6.29 -10.39 -3.25
N SER A 205 6.62 -9.83 -4.41
CA SER A 205 5.65 -9.71 -5.51
C SER A 205 5.16 -11.08 -6.01
N LYS A 206 6.03 -12.11 -6.03
CA LYS A 206 5.63 -13.48 -6.38
C LYS A 206 4.80 -14.14 -5.26
N LEU A 207 5.20 -13.98 -4.01
CA LEU A 207 4.49 -14.54 -2.84
C LEU A 207 3.13 -13.89 -2.59
N GLN A 208 2.98 -12.59 -2.85
CA GLN A 208 1.69 -11.89 -2.77
C GLN A 208 0.69 -12.42 -3.82
N ASN A 209 1.18 -13.01 -4.92
CA ASN A 209 0.32 -13.72 -5.87
C ASN A 209 -0.04 -15.15 -5.44
N GLN A 210 0.59 -15.69 -4.38
CA GLN A 210 0.39 -17.06 -3.89
C GLN A 210 -0.28 -17.13 -2.51
N VAL A 211 -0.10 -16.14 -1.64
CA VAL A 211 -0.56 -16.15 -0.24
C VAL A 211 -1.84 -15.33 -0.09
N TRP A 212 -2.99 -15.98 -0.24
CA TRP A 212 -4.29 -15.48 0.23
C TRP A 212 -5.26 -16.67 0.51
N PRO A 213 -6.04 -16.63 1.61
CA PRO A 213 -5.91 -17.53 2.76
C PRO A 213 -6.23 -19.01 2.47
N SER A 214 -5.62 -19.89 3.25
CA SER A 214 -5.90 -21.33 3.36
C SER A 214 -7.39 -21.58 3.66
N GLY A 215 -8.14 -22.07 2.67
CA GLY A 215 -9.58 -22.35 2.83
C GLY A 215 -10.35 -22.54 1.52
N GLY A 216 -9.74 -22.24 0.36
CA GLY A 216 -10.29 -22.55 -0.96
C GLY A 216 -9.76 -23.88 -1.52
N LEU A 217 -10.56 -24.53 -2.38
CA LEU A 217 -10.10 -25.69 -3.16
C LEU A 217 -8.85 -25.32 -3.97
N PRO A 218 -7.83 -26.20 -4.03
CA PRO A 218 -6.60 -25.96 -4.78
C PRO A 218 -6.89 -25.89 -6.29
N HIS A 219 -6.44 -24.82 -6.94
CA HIS A 219 -6.41 -24.70 -8.40
C HIS A 219 -4.95 -24.49 -8.85
N PRO A 220 -4.51 -25.07 -9.98
CA PRO A 220 -3.12 -25.03 -10.48
C PRO A 220 -2.47 -23.64 -10.68
N ASP A 221 -3.23 -22.55 -10.55
CA ASP A 221 -2.74 -21.19 -10.80
C ASP A 221 -2.40 -20.41 -9.51
N GLY A 222 -2.61 -21.00 -8.32
CA GLY A 222 -2.32 -20.37 -7.02
C GLY A 222 -3.25 -19.22 -6.62
N LEU A 223 -4.41 -19.07 -7.28
CA LEU A 223 -5.27 -17.88 -7.23
C LEU A 223 -6.71 -18.19 -6.77
N THR A 224 -6.91 -18.75 -5.58
CA THR A 224 -8.27 -18.91 -5.03
C THR A 224 -8.35 -18.60 -3.54
N GLY A 225 -8.38 -17.30 -3.21
CA GLY A 225 -8.85 -16.81 -1.92
C GLY A 225 -10.35 -17.04 -1.62
N GLY A 226 -11.06 -17.85 -2.40
CA GLY A 226 -12.52 -18.00 -2.33
C GLY A 226 -13.27 -16.66 -2.41
N ALA A 227 -14.49 -16.61 -1.85
CA ALA A 227 -15.26 -15.36 -1.71
C ALA A 227 -14.53 -14.30 -0.85
N ILE A 228 -13.53 -14.69 -0.05
CA ILE A 228 -12.67 -13.75 0.70
C ILE A 228 -11.82 -12.91 -0.27
N GLY A 229 -11.48 -13.44 -1.46
CA GLY A 229 -10.85 -12.67 -2.53
C GLY A 229 -11.74 -11.53 -3.06
N LEU A 230 -13.06 -11.57 -2.89
CA LEU A 230 -13.96 -10.48 -3.31
C LEU A 230 -13.89 -9.28 -2.36
N VAL A 231 -13.47 -9.50 -1.11
CA VAL A 231 -13.49 -8.48 -0.05
C VAL A 231 -12.13 -7.83 0.20
N THR A 232 -11.09 -8.27 -0.52
CA THR A 232 -9.69 -7.92 -0.21
C THR A 232 -9.10 -6.97 -1.22
N SER A 233 -8.23 -6.08 -0.72
CA SER A 233 -7.62 -5.01 -1.52
C SER A 233 -6.73 -5.58 -2.64
N SER A 234 -6.93 -5.15 -3.89
CA SER A 234 -6.05 -5.48 -5.04
C SER A 234 -4.74 -4.69 -5.04
N ARG A 235 -4.36 -4.09 -3.91
CA ARG A 235 -3.15 -3.27 -3.81
C ARG A 235 -1.95 -4.10 -3.42
N ASP A 236 -0.82 -3.77 -4.02
CA ASP A 236 0.46 -4.36 -3.64
C ASP A 236 0.89 -3.84 -2.27
N GLU A 237 1.80 -4.57 -1.62
CA GLU A 237 2.40 -4.17 -0.33
C GLU A 237 2.92 -2.72 -0.37
N GLU A 238 3.65 -2.35 -1.43
CA GLU A 238 4.21 -1.01 -1.62
C GLU A 238 3.14 0.08 -1.74
N GLU A 239 1.98 -0.21 -2.35
CA GLU A 239 0.87 0.76 -2.41
C GLU A 239 0.30 1.03 -1.03
N HIS A 240 0.22 -0.01 -0.19
CA HIS A 240 -0.21 0.14 1.20
C HIS A 240 0.80 0.93 2.04
N ILE A 241 2.11 0.71 1.84
CA ILE A 241 3.17 1.51 2.46
C ILE A 241 3.07 2.97 1.97
N ALA A 242 2.95 3.20 0.67
CA ALA A 242 2.83 4.54 0.09
C ALA A 242 1.62 5.30 0.63
N ASP A 243 0.47 4.62 0.74
CA ASP A 243 -0.74 5.19 1.33
C ASP A 243 -0.53 5.53 2.82
N ALA A 244 0.15 4.66 3.58
CA ALA A 244 0.41 4.85 5.01
C ALA A 244 1.38 6.01 5.27
N MET A 245 2.39 6.20 4.40
CA MET A 245 3.39 7.28 4.49
C MET A 245 2.90 8.63 3.98
N SER A 246 1.77 8.66 3.26
CA SER A 246 1.25 9.86 2.59
C SER A 246 0.96 11.09 3.49
N PRO A 247 0.74 10.98 4.82
CA PRO A 247 0.69 12.16 5.70
C PRO A 247 2.03 12.88 5.84
N VAL A 248 3.15 12.13 5.80
CA VAL A 248 4.52 12.68 5.89
C VAL A 248 4.96 13.24 4.55
N GLY A 249 4.77 12.49 3.47
CA GLY A 249 5.20 12.91 2.14
C GLY A 249 4.89 11.86 1.09
N ARG A 250 5.13 12.19 -0.17
CA ARG A 250 5.00 11.20 -1.24
C ARG A 250 6.14 10.19 -1.12
N LEU A 251 5.82 8.91 -1.23
CA LEU A 251 6.81 7.83 -1.18
C LEU A 251 7.62 7.82 -2.48
N VAL A 252 8.94 7.80 -2.37
CA VAL A 252 9.90 7.77 -3.48
C VAL A 252 10.81 6.57 -3.30
N ALA A 253 11.04 5.79 -4.35
CA ALA A 253 11.95 4.66 -4.32
C ALA A 253 12.88 4.65 -5.53
N VAL A 254 14.09 4.15 -5.33
CA VAL A 254 14.99 3.82 -6.44
C VAL A 254 14.47 2.55 -7.11
N GLY A 255 14.32 2.58 -8.42
CA GLY A 255 13.92 1.41 -9.21
C GLY A 255 15.10 0.50 -9.53
N ALA A 256 14.81 -0.77 -9.80
CA ALA A 256 15.84 -1.74 -10.11
C ALA A 256 16.48 -1.42 -11.49
N PRO A 257 17.80 -1.59 -11.66
CA PRO A 257 18.43 -1.43 -12.97
C PRO A 257 17.77 -2.34 -14.02
N GLY A 258 17.40 -1.77 -15.17
CA GLY A 258 16.75 -2.50 -16.25
C GLY A 258 15.25 -2.82 -16.02
N GLU A 259 14.62 -2.22 -15.02
CA GLU A 259 13.18 -2.37 -14.80
C GLU A 259 12.37 -1.86 -16.01
N ILE A 260 11.49 -2.71 -16.54
CA ILE A 260 10.68 -2.42 -17.74
C ILE A 260 9.41 -1.63 -17.37
N LEU A 261 8.85 -1.89 -16.19
CA LEU A 261 7.61 -1.31 -15.70
C LEU A 261 7.69 -1.13 -14.18
N PRO A 262 7.45 0.07 -13.64
CA PRO A 262 7.58 0.31 -12.21
C PRO A 262 6.53 -0.48 -11.42
N PHE A 263 6.79 -0.76 -10.15
CA PHE A 263 5.70 -1.17 -9.24
C PHE A 263 4.73 -0.01 -8.98
N ALA A 264 3.50 -0.33 -8.58
CA ALA A 264 2.54 0.66 -8.15
C ALA A 264 2.84 1.11 -6.71
N GLY A 265 2.57 2.38 -6.39
CA GLY A 265 2.72 2.93 -5.04
C GLY A 265 3.77 4.03 -4.97
N ALA A 266 5.06 3.67 -4.90
CA ALA A 266 6.13 4.66 -4.81
C ALA A 266 6.39 5.33 -6.17
N VAL A 267 6.74 6.61 -6.12
CA VAL A 267 7.30 7.32 -7.27
C VAL A 267 8.70 6.76 -7.54
N ARG A 268 8.99 6.42 -8.79
CA ARG A 268 10.29 5.84 -9.15
C ARG A 268 11.28 6.87 -9.62
N MET A 269 12.54 6.58 -9.32
CA MET A 269 13.70 7.21 -9.93
C MET A 269 14.74 6.13 -10.22
N TYR A 270 15.55 6.34 -11.25
CA TYR A 270 16.58 5.39 -11.65
C TYR A 270 17.93 6.08 -11.56
N LEU A 271 18.84 5.47 -10.81
CA LEU A 271 20.18 5.99 -10.57
C LEU A 271 21.19 5.25 -11.47
N PRO A 272 22.32 5.89 -11.83
CA PRO A 272 23.41 5.22 -12.51
C PRO A 272 23.93 4.01 -11.72
N LYS A 273 24.24 2.91 -12.43
CA LYS A 273 24.69 1.64 -11.80
C LYS A 273 26.07 1.79 -11.14
N ALA A 274 26.99 2.49 -11.81
CA ALA A 274 28.25 2.91 -11.22
C ALA A 274 27.96 4.19 -10.41
N SER A 275 28.30 4.21 -9.12
CA SER A 275 28.16 5.37 -8.22
C SER A 275 26.76 5.67 -7.68
N TRP A 276 25.94 4.66 -7.38
CA TRP A 276 24.60 4.83 -6.79
C TRP A 276 24.60 5.29 -5.32
N LYS A 277 25.65 4.95 -4.54
CA LYS A 277 25.72 5.23 -3.10
C LYS A 277 25.62 6.72 -2.77
N GLN A 278 26.39 7.55 -3.47
CA GLN A 278 26.41 9.00 -3.20
C GLN A 278 25.04 9.67 -3.49
N PRO A 279 24.37 9.42 -4.64
CA PRO A 279 23.00 9.87 -4.85
C PRO A 279 22.01 9.35 -3.80
N VAL A 280 22.12 8.09 -3.36
CA VAL A 280 21.25 7.55 -2.30
C VAL A 280 21.47 8.28 -0.97
N ARG A 281 22.72 8.56 -0.59
CA ARG A 281 23.05 9.38 0.59
C ARG A 281 22.40 10.76 0.50
N GLN A 282 22.55 11.46 -0.64
CA GLN A 282 21.92 12.76 -0.84
C GLN A 282 20.39 12.70 -0.74
N LEU A 283 19.78 11.63 -1.25
CA LEU A 283 18.34 11.41 -1.12
C LEU A 283 17.92 11.18 0.34
N MET A 284 18.72 10.47 1.14
CA MET A 284 18.45 10.26 2.56
C MET A 284 18.49 11.60 3.31
N GLU A 285 19.54 12.40 3.13
CA GLU A 285 19.72 13.71 3.77
C GLU A 285 18.57 14.67 3.46
N GLN A 286 18.09 14.66 2.22
CA GLN A 286 17.02 15.53 1.75
C GLN A 286 15.60 14.99 2.03
N ALA A 287 15.46 13.70 2.36
CA ALA A 287 14.16 13.12 2.67
C ALA A 287 13.63 13.63 4.00
N ARG A 288 12.31 13.76 4.10
CA ARG A 288 11.65 14.08 5.38
C ARG A 288 11.72 12.92 6.35
N LEU A 289 11.51 11.72 5.82
CA LEU A 289 11.60 10.45 6.52
C LEU A 289 12.25 9.44 5.57
N VAL A 290 13.13 8.61 6.08
CA VAL A 290 13.65 7.44 5.39
C VAL A 290 12.97 6.22 5.99
N THR A 291 12.28 5.47 5.16
CA THR A 291 11.72 4.16 5.52
C THR A 291 12.48 3.07 4.80
N LEU A 292 12.90 2.04 5.52
CA LEU A 292 13.71 0.94 4.99
C LEU A 292 13.04 -0.39 5.32
N THR A 293 12.82 -1.25 4.33
CA THR A 293 12.47 -2.64 4.64
C THR A 293 13.73 -3.46 4.84
N LEU A 294 13.84 -4.13 6.00
CA LEU A 294 14.98 -4.96 6.34
C LEU A 294 15.18 -6.05 5.29
N GLY A 295 16.45 -6.31 4.97
CA GLY A 295 16.88 -7.34 4.05
C GLY A 295 18.38 -7.58 4.19
N SER A 296 18.81 -8.78 3.83
CA SER A 296 20.18 -9.29 4.01
C SER A 296 21.13 -8.93 2.85
N SER A 297 20.66 -8.19 1.84
CA SER A 297 21.52 -7.82 0.71
C SER A 297 22.64 -6.84 1.13
N PRO A 298 23.87 -6.95 0.60
CA PRO A 298 24.96 -6.03 0.94
C PRO A 298 24.62 -4.55 0.69
N GLY A 299 23.79 -4.28 -0.33
CA GLY A 299 23.28 -2.93 -0.61
C GLY A 299 22.36 -2.42 0.50
N THR A 300 21.43 -3.25 0.98
CA THR A 300 20.49 -2.89 2.05
C THR A 300 21.19 -2.73 3.40
N ILE A 301 22.20 -3.55 3.69
CA ILE A 301 23.05 -3.40 4.89
C ILE A 301 23.80 -2.06 4.85
N TRP A 302 24.38 -1.71 3.70
CA TRP A 302 24.98 -0.39 3.51
C TRP A 302 23.94 0.72 3.69
N GLU A 303 22.76 0.62 3.06
CA GLU A 303 21.70 1.63 3.17
C GLU A 303 21.24 1.86 4.63
N LEU A 304 21.11 0.78 5.40
CA LEU A 304 20.72 0.84 6.81
C LEU A 304 21.84 1.46 7.67
N SER A 305 23.07 0.96 7.55
CA SER A 305 24.22 1.51 8.28
C SER A 305 24.43 3.00 7.97
N GLU A 306 24.32 3.37 6.69
CA GLU A 306 24.44 4.75 6.24
C GLU A 306 23.31 5.64 6.78
N SER A 307 22.08 5.14 6.80
CA SER A 307 20.94 5.83 7.40
C SER A 307 21.17 6.09 8.90
N MET A 308 21.68 5.09 9.63
CA MET A 308 21.99 5.22 11.05
C MET A 308 23.17 6.17 11.31
N ARG A 309 24.06 6.31 10.34
CA ARG A 309 25.22 7.21 10.38
C ARG A 309 24.86 8.68 10.17
N ILE A 310 23.91 9.00 9.28
CA ILE A 310 23.68 10.39 8.84
C ILE A 310 22.35 11.00 9.27
N LEU A 311 21.34 10.19 9.60
CA LEU A 311 20.02 10.70 9.93
C LEU A 311 19.85 10.84 11.44
N PRO A 312 19.09 11.84 11.94
CA PRO A 312 18.61 11.76 13.30
C PRO A 312 17.65 10.57 13.44
N PRO A 313 17.59 9.93 14.63
CA PRO A 313 16.85 8.68 14.82
C PRO A 313 15.36 8.77 14.48
N GLN A 314 14.72 9.93 14.68
CA GLN A 314 13.30 10.14 14.38
C GLN A 314 13.00 10.18 12.88
N ARG A 315 14.02 10.33 12.04
CA ARG A 315 13.89 10.32 10.57
C ARG A 315 14.15 8.95 9.95
N LEU A 316 14.37 7.92 10.77
CA LEU A 316 14.55 6.54 10.32
C LEU A 316 13.41 5.65 10.84
N LEU A 317 12.78 4.93 9.92
CA LEU A 317 11.74 3.95 10.21
C LEU A 317 12.03 2.63 9.48
N LEU A 318 12.17 1.54 10.22
CA LEU A 318 12.43 0.22 9.64
C LEU A 318 11.15 -0.62 9.60
N ILE A 319 10.99 -1.38 8.52
CA ILE A 319 9.91 -2.33 8.32
C ILE A 319 10.50 -3.74 8.41
N LEU A 320 9.99 -4.56 9.32
CA LEU A 320 10.37 -5.97 9.45
C LEU A 320 9.43 -6.82 8.58
N PRO A 321 9.89 -7.42 7.46
CA PRO A 321 9.01 -8.14 6.55
C PRO A 321 8.59 -9.50 7.12
N GLY A 322 7.36 -9.92 6.79
CA GLY A 322 6.73 -11.17 7.24
C GLY A 322 7.48 -12.46 6.89
N VAL A 323 8.24 -12.41 5.80
CA VAL A 323 8.99 -13.54 5.25
C VAL A 323 10.34 -13.75 5.92
N MET A 324 10.84 -12.76 6.66
CA MET A 324 12.14 -12.84 7.32
C MET A 324 12.12 -13.90 8.43
N SER A 325 13.20 -14.68 8.51
CA SER A 325 13.43 -15.62 9.60
C SER A 325 14.17 -14.94 10.76
N LYS A 326 14.18 -15.59 11.93
CA LYS A 326 14.94 -15.11 13.08
C LYS A 326 16.43 -15.07 12.76
N GLU A 327 16.94 -16.11 12.12
CA GLU A 327 18.35 -16.28 11.77
C GLU A 327 18.80 -15.18 10.80
N GLU A 328 17.99 -14.88 9.79
CA GLU A 328 18.24 -13.78 8.85
C GLU A 328 18.26 -12.43 9.57
N TYR A 329 17.33 -12.20 10.49
CA TYR A 329 17.28 -10.96 11.27
C TYR A 329 18.50 -10.78 12.17
N GLU A 330 18.91 -11.82 12.91
CA GLU A 330 20.09 -11.73 13.78
C GLU A 330 21.37 -11.54 12.95
N THR A 331 21.47 -12.16 11.77
CA THR A 331 22.58 -11.92 10.84
C THR A 331 22.65 -10.44 10.44
N ILE A 332 21.52 -9.84 10.05
CA ILE A 332 21.43 -8.42 9.72
C ILE A 332 21.85 -7.55 10.91
N ARG A 333 21.37 -7.88 12.11
CA ARG A 333 21.71 -7.16 13.34
C ARG A 333 23.22 -7.17 13.60
N GLU A 334 23.86 -8.34 13.54
CA GLU A 334 25.31 -8.48 13.73
C GLU A 334 26.12 -7.74 12.67
N GLU A 335 25.71 -7.81 11.40
CA GLU A 335 26.38 -7.11 10.30
C GLU A 335 26.31 -5.60 10.46
N ILE A 336 25.16 -5.05 10.87
CA ILE A 336 24.99 -3.62 11.13
C ILE A 336 25.83 -3.20 12.33
N GLU A 337 25.79 -3.93 13.43
CA GLU A 337 26.64 -3.61 14.59
C GLU A 337 28.13 -3.59 14.21
N ARG A 338 28.58 -4.59 13.44
CA ARG A 338 29.96 -4.64 12.95
C ARG A 338 30.28 -3.44 12.06
N ALA A 339 29.40 -3.10 11.12
CA ALA A 339 29.56 -1.96 10.22
C ALA A 339 29.62 -0.62 10.96
N LEU A 340 28.83 -0.44 12.02
CA LEU A 340 28.81 0.79 12.81
C LEU A 340 30.00 0.91 13.76
N ARG A 341 30.49 -0.21 14.33
CA ARG A 341 31.66 -0.21 15.24
C ARG A 341 32.95 0.20 14.56
N VAL A 342 33.13 -0.13 13.28
CA VAL A 342 34.34 0.19 12.52
C VAL A 342 34.37 1.62 11.99
N LEU A 343 33.29 2.40 12.18
CA LEU A 343 33.25 3.79 11.72
C LEU A 343 34.21 4.67 12.54
N PRO A 344 35.06 5.49 11.87
CA PRO A 344 35.85 6.52 12.52
C PRO A 344 34.96 7.45 13.35
N GLU A 345 35.46 7.96 14.49
CA GLU A 345 34.69 8.88 15.35
C GLU A 345 34.16 10.10 14.60
N SER A 346 34.93 10.65 13.66
CA SER A 346 34.53 11.77 12.81
C SER A 346 33.35 11.47 11.90
N ASP A 347 33.12 10.20 11.58
CA ASP A 347 32.04 9.74 10.70
C ASP A 347 30.82 9.22 11.47
N ARG A 348 30.91 9.15 12.81
CA ARG A 348 29.79 8.74 13.67
C ARG A 348 28.70 9.80 13.67
N ASN A 349 27.47 9.34 13.85
CA ASN A 349 26.34 10.24 13.93
C ASN A 349 26.46 11.12 15.18
N GLN A 350 26.28 12.43 15.03
CA GLN A 350 26.36 13.39 16.14
C GLN A 350 25.28 13.16 17.21
N THR A 351 24.23 12.42 16.89
CA THR A 351 23.15 12.07 17.84
C THR A 351 23.48 10.84 18.69
N TRP A 352 24.60 10.15 18.43
CA TRP A 352 25.05 9.05 19.29
C TRP A 352 25.61 9.63 20.59
N ARG A 353 24.94 9.37 21.71
CA ARG A 353 25.38 9.79 23.05
C ARG A 353 26.33 8.80 23.72
N SER A 354 26.37 7.56 23.22
CA SER A 354 27.18 6.46 23.75
C SER A 354 28.34 6.14 22.79
N GLU A 355 29.45 5.65 23.34
CA GLU A 355 30.54 5.07 22.55
C GLU A 355 30.12 3.78 21.83
N ILE A 356 29.10 3.10 22.36
CA ILE A 356 28.52 1.89 21.79
C ILE A 356 27.53 2.31 20.69
N PRO A 357 27.71 1.85 19.44
CA PRO A 357 26.78 2.19 18.37
C PRO A 357 25.40 1.59 18.64
N PRO A 358 24.33 2.25 18.16
CA PRO A 358 22.98 1.76 18.35
C PRO A 358 22.75 0.42 17.65
N SER A 359 21.96 -0.44 18.29
CA SER A 359 21.62 -1.78 17.80
C SER A 359 20.14 -1.90 17.46
N LEU A 360 19.81 -2.92 16.66
CA LEU A 360 18.43 -3.32 16.43
C LEU A 360 17.90 -4.05 17.69
N PRO A 361 16.58 -4.01 17.95
CA PRO A 361 15.99 -4.74 19.08
C PRO A 361 16.07 -6.25 18.85
N ASP A 362 15.85 -7.05 19.89
CA ASP A 362 15.77 -8.51 19.75
C ASP A 362 14.64 -8.94 18.80
N TYR A 363 14.84 -10.05 18.09
CA TYR A 363 13.81 -10.59 17.22
C TYR A 363 12.53 -10.93 18.01
N PRO A 364 11.34 -10.50 17.55
CA PRO A 364 10.09 -10.79 18.26
C PRO A 364 9.80 -12.30 18.27
N LEU A 365 9.72 -12.90 19.46
CA LEU A 365 9.63 -14.35 19.66
C LEU A 365 8.34 -15.01 19.10
N GLU A 366 7.28 -14.24 18.86
CA GLU A 366 6.01 -14.76 18.34
C GLU A 366 5.77 -14.28 16.90
N LYS A 367 5.75 -15.23 15.96
CA LYS A 367 5.36 -14.98 14.57
C LYS A 367 3.88 -15.28 14.39
N PRO A 368 3.02 -14.29 14.13
CA PRO A 368 1.72 -14.60 13.55
C PRO A 368 1.94 -15.11 12.14
N GLU A 369 1.51 -16.35 11.88
CA GLU A 369 1.51 -16.92 10.54
C GLU A 369 0.74 -15.99 9.58
N ALA A 370 1.27 -15.82 8.36
CA ALA A 370 0.64 -15.12 7.23
C ALA A 370 0.58 -13.56 7.20
N ASN A 371 1.22 -12.83 8.11
CA ASN A 371 1.31 -11.36 7.98
C ASN A 371 2.42 -10.94 7.00
N PRO A 372 2.20 -10.02 6.03
CA PRO A 372 3.24 -9.56 5.09
C PRO A 372 4.30 -8.66 5.75
N VAL A 373 3.95 -8.00 6.87
CA VAL A 373 4.85 -7.20 7.71
C VAL A 373 4.67 -7.69 9.15
N ILE A 374 5.77 -7.97 9.87
CA ILE A 374 5.75 -8.42 11.27
C ILE A 374 5.59 -7.22 12.22
N GLY A 375 6.27 -6.12 11.90
CA GLY A 375 6.23 -4.91 12.69
C GLY A 375 7.12 -3.79 12.13
N LEU A 376 7.18 -2.72 12.90
CA LEU A 376 7.90 -1.49 12.59
C LEU A 376 8.90 -1.22 13.71
N ILE A 377 10.11 -0.76 13.36
CA ILE A 377 11.11 -0.33 14.32
C ILE A 377 11.36 1.15 14.11
N HIS A 378 11.30 1.92 15.17
CA HIS A 378 11.68 3.34 15.19
C HIS A 378 12.55 3.61 16.42
N PHE A 379 13.23 4.75 16.43
CA PHE A 379 14.24 5.05 17.43
C PHE A 379 13.85 6.30 18.24
N SER A 380 14.10 6.25 19.54
CA SER A 380 14.03 7.44 20.41
C SER A 380 15.15 8.43 20.06
N ALA A 381 15.15 9.62 20.67
CA ALA A 381 16.22 10.61 20.46
C ALA A 381 17.61 10.11 20.83
N ASP A 382 17.67 9.10 21.70
CA ASP A 382 18.90 8.53 22.23
C ASP A 382 19.25 7.20 21.55
N TRP A 383 18.62 6.95 20.40
CA TRP A 383 18.75 5.72 19.62
C TRP A 383 18.27 4.44 20.30
N GLU A 384 17.43 4.53 21.33
CA GLU A 384 16.78 3.34 21.88
C GLU A 384 15.75 2.81 20.87
N PRO A 385 15.87 1.53 20.44
CA PRO A 385 14.94 0.95 19.49
C PRO A 385 13.60 0.65 20.15
N THR A 386 12.52 0.98 19.47
CA THR A 386 11.16 0.57 19.83
C THR A 386 10.58 -0.28 18.71
N PHE A 387 10.20 -1.51 19.02
CA PHE A 387 9.48 -2.39 18.11
C PHE A 387 7.97 -2.27 18.32
N THR A 388 7.24 -1.88 17.28
CA THR A 388 5.78 -1.87 17.27
C THR A 388 5.26 -2.99 16.37
N ARG A 389 4.63 -4.01 16.99
CA ARG A 389 4.04 -5.14 16.26
C ARG A 389 2.86 -4.66 15.40
N THR A 390 2.77 -5.14 14.16
CA THR A 390 1.57 -4.97 13.36
C THR A 390 0.52 -6.00 13.78
N PRO A 391 -0.73 -5.59 14.06
CA PRO A 391 -1.76 -6.50 14.56
C PRO A 391 -2.05 -7.59 13.53
N VAL A 392 -2.26 -8.83 13.99
CA VAL A 392 -2.68 -9.97 13.15
C VAL A 392 -3.99 -9.64 12.46
N THR A 393 -4.12 -9.94 11.16
CA THR A 393 -5.41 -9.83 10.47
C THR A 393 -6.39 -10.83 11.06
N SER A 394 -7.23 -10.40 12.00
CA SER A 394 -8.36 -11.21 12.50
C SER A 394 -9.62 -11.02 11.66
N SER A 395 -9.61 -10.06 10.72
CA SER A 395 -10.79 -9.65 9.97
C SER A 395 -10.48 -9.41 8.48
N PRO A 396 -11.32 -9.88 7.54
CA PRO A 396 -11.16 -9.63 6.10
C PRO A 396 -11.14 -8.14 5.72
N TRP A 397 -11.65 -7.28 6.60
CA TRP A 397 -11.73 -5.82 6.42
C TRP A 397 -10.48 -5.07 6.89
N GLN A 398 -9.53 -5.77 7.52
CA GLN A 398 -8.22 -5.25 7.89
C GLN A 398 -7.25 -5.56 6.75
N ASN A 399 -6.66 -4.50 6.17
CA ASN A 399 -5.62 -4.61 5.17
C ASN A 399 -4.29 -4.08 5.74
N LEU A 400 -3.19 -4.31 5.02
CA LEU A 400 -1.86 -3.87 5.45
C LEU A 400 -1.82 -2.38 5.79
N PHE A 401 -2.49 -1.52 5.02
CA PHE A 401 -2.59 -0.09 5.34
C PHE A 401 -3.14 0.13 6.76
N THR A 402 -4.24 -0.52 7.13
CA THR A 402 -4.81 -0.37 8.49
C THR A 402 -3.91 -0.93 9.59
N GLN A 403 -3.10 -1.94 9.29
CA GLN A 403 -2.11 -2.46 10.24
C GLN A 403 -0.95 -1.48 10.43
N LEU A 404 -0.40 -0.98 9.32
CA LEU A 404 0.70 -0.02 9.31
C LEU A 404 0.30 1.27 10.03
N THR A 405 -0.85 1.86 9.69
CA THR A 405 -1.29 3.13 10.30
C THR A 405 -1.40 3.07 11.83
N ARG A 406 -1.79 1.92 12.41
CA ARG A 406 -1.78 1.75 13.87
C ARG A 406 -0.38 1.74 14.44
N GLY A 407 0.56 1.05 13.80
CA GLY A 407 1.94 0.95 14.26
C GLY A 407 2.80 2.18 13.97
N LEU A 408 2.42 3.01 12.99
CA LEU A 408 3.18 4.20 12.58
C LEU A 408 2.96 5.42 13.46
N ARG A 409 1.87 5.45 14.25
CA ARG A 409 1.51 6.64 15.04
C ARG A 409 2.67 7.09 15.96
N PRO A 410 3.28 6.23 16.80
CA PRO A 410 4.37 6.65 17.68
C PRO A 410 5.56 7.26 16.91
N ALA A 411 5.96 6.64 15.80
CA ALA A 411 7.06 7.14 14.97
C ALA A 411 6.73 8.50 14.34
N PHE A 412 5.49 8.72 13.88
CA PHE A 412 5.07 9.98 13.28
C PHE A 412 4.93 11.10 14.30
N ASP A 413 4.46 10.80 15.51
CA ASP A 413 4.39 11.77 16.61
C ASP A 413 5.80 12.19 17.06
N GLN A 414 6.75 11.25 17.09
CA GLN A 414 8.17 11.54 17.34
C GLN A 414 8.78 12.42 16.24
N LEU A 415 8.52 12.10 14.97
CA LEU A 415 8.96 12.92 13.83
C LEU A 415 8.38 14.32 13.91
N ALA A 416 7.07 14.46 14.13
CA ALA A 416 6.41 15.76 14.25
C ALA A 416 7.00 16.60 15.39
N SER A 417 7.24 15.98 16.56
CA SER A 417 7.85 16.64 17.72
C SER A 417 9.30 17.06 17.43
N HIS A 418 10.06 16.25 16.71
CA HIS A 418 11.42 16.58 16.29
C HIS A 418 11.45 17.78 15.34
N GLU A 419 10.55 17.81 14.35
CA GLU A 419 10.42 18.92 13.41
C GLU A 419 9.98 20.22 14.10
N GLU A 420 9.09 20.14 15.09
CA GLU A 420 8.67 21.30 15.88
C GLU A 420 9.81 21.87 16.73
N LYS A 421 10.63 21.01 17.33
CA LYS A 421 11.78 21.42 18.14
C LYS A 421 12.92 22.01 17.32
N THR A 422 13.22 21.44 16.15
CA THR A 422 14.38 21.82 15.34
C THR A 422 14.05 22.86 14.27
N GLY A 423 12.77 22.99 13.90
CA GLY A 423 12.33 23.75 12.73
C GLY A 423 12.76 23.13 11.39
N ARG A 424 13.42 21.95 11.39
CA ARG A 424 13.96 21.30 10.20
C ARG A 424 13.12 20.09 9.81
N ARG A 425 12.95 19.88 8.50
CA ARG A 425 12.30 18.68 7.92
C ARG A 425 13.25 17.84 7.08
N CYS A 426 14.50 18.22 6.99
CA CYS A 426 15.58 17.54 6.27
C CYS A 426 16.91 18.16 6.72
N GLY A 427 18.04 17.56 6.32
CA GLY A 427 19.38 17.99 6.75
C GLY A 427 19.58 17.76 8.23
#